data_AF-A0A1F8WGB9-F1
#
_entry.id   AF-A0A1F8WGB9-F1
#
_cell.length_a   1.000
_cell.length_b   1.000
_cell.length_c   1.000
_cell.angle_alpha   90.00
_cell.angle_beta   90.00
_cell.angle_gamma   90.00
#
_symmetry.space_group_name_H-M   'P 1'
#
loop_
_entity.id
_entity.type
_entity.pdbx_description
1 polymer ?
#
loop_
_entity_poly.entity_id
_entity_poly.type
_entity_poly.pdbx_seq_one_letter_code
_entity_poly.pdbx_strand_id
1 'polypeptide(L)'
;MKKPFPKFKSQKAFDKFLETTDLGDYLEPSDFKKVTFKFRNQDRVISLRISSSLLELLKKATAKHNTKYQRLIKSILEEHVVSYL
;
A
#
# COMPACT_ATOMS: atom_id res chain seq x y z
N MET A 1 -5.98 14.74 -15.52
CA MET A 1 -4.76 15.56 -15.71
C MET A 1 -5.10 16.64 -16.68
N LYS A 2 -4.97 17.91 -16.27
CA LYS A 2 -5.33 19.08 -17.09
C LYS A 2 -4.28 19.42 -18.14
N LYS A 3 -3.01 19.21 -17.82
CA LYS A 3 -1.85 19.52 -18.67
C LYS A 3 -0.84 18.37 -18.60
N PRO A 4 -0.09 18.11 -19.67
CA PRO A 4 0.99 17.12 -19.64
C PRO A 4 2.04 17.54 -18.62
N PHE A 5 2.42 16.62 -17.74
CA PHE A 5 3.46 16.88 -16.74
C PHE A 5 4.82 17.05 -17.43
N PRO A 6 5.64 18.04 -17.06
CA PRO A 6 6.91 18.29 -17.74
C PRO A 6 7.89 17.13 -17.56
N LYS A 7 8.81 16.94 -18.52
CA LYS A 7 9.93 16.01 -18.37
C LYS A 7 11.13 16.75 -17.76
N PHE A 8 11.65 16.24 -16.65
CA PHE A 8 12.79 16.83 -15.96
C PHE A 8 14.07 16.06 -16.25
N LYS A 9 15.16 16.78 -16.50
CA LYS A 9 16.49 16.19 -16.75
C LYS A 9 17.29 15.93 -15.46
N SER A 10 16.85 16.50 -14.33
CA SER A 10 17.50 16.32 -13.03
C SER A 10 16.51 16.52 -11.89
N GLN A 11 16.83 15.94 -10.72
CA GLN A 11 16.04 16.10 -9.50
C GLN A 11 15.92 17.58 -9.10
N LYS A 12 17.03 18.33 -9.14
CA LYS A 12 17.04 19.77 -8.83
C LYS A 12 16.09 20.59 -9.70
N ALA A 13 15.92 20.23 -10.97
CA ALA A 13 14.97 20.89 -11.86
C ALA A 13 13.53 20.57 -11.50
N PHE A 14 13.27 19.35 -11.02
CA PHE A 14 11.97 18.95 -10.51
C PHE A 14 11.63 19.65 -9.19
N ASP A 15 12.57 19.71 -8.24
CA ASP A 15 12.36 20.38 -6.95
C ASP A 15 12.04 21.87 -7.16
N LYS A 16 12.80 22.55 -8.03
CA LYS A 16 12.53 23.95 -8.40
C LYS A 16 11.16 24.13 -9.05
N PHE A 17 10.70 23.16 -9.85
CA PHE A 17 9.37 23.20 -10.43
C PHE A 17 8.28 23.06 -9.37
N LEU A 18 8.43 22.15 -8.40
CA LEU A 18 7.49 22.00 -7.29
C LEU A 18 7.40 23.27 -6.43
N GLU A 19 8.52 23.96 -6.21
CA GLU A 19 8.56 25.20 -5.42
C GLU A 19 7.90 26.39 -6.12
N THR A 20 7.93 26.41 -7.45
CA THR A 20 7.54 27.58 -8.25
C THR A 20 6.20 27.44 -8.98
N THR A 21 5.65 26.24 -9.04
CA THR A 21 4.49 25.92 -9.87
C THR A 21 3.34 25.38 -9.04
N ASP A 22 2.14 25.92 -9.23
CA ASP A 22 0.92 25.33 -8.69
C ASP A 22 0.62 23.99 -9.38
N LEU A 23 0.55 22.93 -8.59
CA LEU A 23 0.23 21.59 -9.08
C LEU A 23 -1.24 21.45 -9.50
N GLY A 24 -2.13 22.33 -9.05
CA GLY A 24 -3.54 22.36 -9.46
C GLY A 24 -3.76 22.66 -10.95
N ASP A 25 -2.75 23.22 -11.62
CA ASP A 25 -2.72 23.41 -13.08
C ASP A 25 -2.51 22.10 -13.86
N TYR A 26 -2.02 21.06 -13.19
CA TYR A 26 -1.64 19.78 -13.80
C TYR A 26 -2.50 18.62 -13.28
N LEU A 27 -2.79 18.61 -11.97
CA LEU A 27 -3.45 17.52 -11.26
C LEU A 27 -4.90 17.87 -10.90
N GLU A 28 -5.79 16.89 -11.07
CA GLU A 28 -7.19 16.94 -10.68
C GLU A 28 -7.48 15.90 -9.60
N PRO A 29 -8.55 16.05 -8.79
CA PRO A 29 -8.96 15.04 -7.82
C PRO A 29 -9.07 13.62 -8.41
N SER A 30 -9.48 13.49 -9.68
CA SER A 30 -9.55 12.22 -10.41
C SER A 30 -8.19 11.58 -10.72
N ASP A 31 -7.10 12.36 -10.69
CA ASP A 31 -5.74 11.85 -10.88
C ASP A 31 -5.19 11.17 -9.62
N PHE A 32 -5.82 11.43 -8.46
CA PHE A 32 -5.44 10.83 -7.20
C PHE A 32 -6.17 9.52 -6.97
N LYS A 33 -5.43 8.53 -6.47
CA LYS A 33 -6.01 7.28 -5.97
C LYS A 33 -6.02 7.31 -4.46
N LYS A 34 -7.14 6.90 -3.86
CA LYS A 34 -7.23 6.74 -2.42
C LYS A 34 -6.22 5.67 -1.97
N VAL A 35 -5.27 6.09 -1.14
CA VAL A 35 -4.31 5.19 -0.50
C VAL A 35 -4.61 5.16 0.99
N THR A 36 -4.79 3.95 1.53
CA THR A 36 -4.97 3.75 2.96
C THR A 36 -3.65 3.28 3.55
N PHE A 37 -2.96 4.17 4.25
CA PHE A 37 -1.81 3.80 5.05
C PHE A 37 -2.30 3.24 6.39
N LYS A 38 -2.00 1.97 6.67
CA LYS A 38 -2.24 1.37 7.98
C LYS A 38 -1.14 1.85 8.94
N PHE A 39 -1.33 3.01 9.56
CA PHE A 39 -0.43 3.58 10.57
C PHE A 39 -0.55 2.93 11.96
N ARG A 40 -1.39 1.90 12.12
CA ARG A 40 -1.56 1.25 13.42
C ARG A 40 -0.33 0.41 13.73
N ASN A 41 0.36 0.75 14.81
CA ASN A 41 1.53 0.01 15.27
C ASN A 41 1.15 -1.44 15.60
N GLN A 42 2.06 -2.36 15.29
CA GLN A 42 1.94 -3.77 15.65
C GLN A 42 2.52 -3.97 17.05
N ASP A 43 1.75 -3.61 18.08
CA ASP A 43 2.26 -3.54 19.45
C ASP A 43 2.25 -4.88 20.20
N ARG A 44 1.65 -5.91 19.61
CA ARG A 44 1.45 -7.22 20.25
C ARG A 44 1.79 -8.36 19.29
N VAL A 45 2.49 -9.35 19.83
CA VAL A 45 2.80 -10.62 19.15
C VAL A 45 1.86 -11.69 19.67
N ILE A 46 1.29 -12.48 18.76
CA ILE A 46 0.53 -13.68 19.10
C ILE A 46 1.30 -14.92 18.63
N SER A 47 1.22 -16.00 19.41
CA SER A 47 1.68 -17.32 18.98
C SER A 47 0.48 -18.16 18.55
N LEU A 48 0.50 -18.68 17.33
CA LEU A 48 -0.58 -19.47 16.75
C LEU A 48 -0.03 -20.78 16.21
N ARG A 49 -0.63 -21.90 16.59
CA ARG A 49 -0.34 -23.21 15.99
C ARG A 49 -1.26 -23.44 14.79
N ILE A 50 -0.67 -23.84 13.68
CA ILE A 50 -1.39 -24.22 12.45
C ILE A 50 -0.79 -25.52 11.89
N SER A 51 -1.55 -26.23 11.07
CA SER A 51 -1.03 -27.40 10.36
C SER A 51 0.05 -27.00 9.36
N SER A 52 0.98 -27.91 9.10
CA SER A 52 2.00 -27.75 8.05
C SER A 52 1.36 -27.56 6.67
N SER A 53 0.28 -28.30 6.38
CA SER A 53 -0.47 -28.19 5.13
C SER A 53 -1.03 -26.78 4.91
N LEU A 54 -1.59 -26.16 5.94
CA LEU A 54 -2.13 -24.80 5.85
C LEU A 54 -1.03 -23.76 5.63
N LEU A 55 0.11 -23.90 6.31
CA LEU A 55 1.25 -23.01 6.11
C LEU A 55 1.74 -23.03 4.65
N GLU A 56 1.83 -24.21 4.05
CA GLU A 56 2.24 -24.35 2.65
C GLU A 56 1.23 -23.75 1.67
N LEU A 57 -0.08 -23.89 1.94
CA LEU A 57 -1.12 -23.24 1.15
C LEU A 57 -1.03 -21.71 1.23
N LEU A 58 -0.79 -21.17 2.43
CA LEU A 58 -0.62 -19.73 2.63
C LEU A 58 0.59 -19.18 1.87
N LYS A 59 1.73 -19.89 1.89
CA LYS A 59 2.92 -19.51 1.11
C LYS A 59 2.63 -19.52 -0.40
N LYS A 60 1.94 -20.55 -0.90
CA LYS A 60 1.54 -20.62 -2.31
C LYS A 60 0.60 -19.48 -2.70
N ALA A 61 -0.34 -19.13 -1.85
CA ALA A 61 -1.29 -18.04 -2.09
C ALA A 61 -0.59 -16.67 -2.22
N THR A 62 0.46 -16.42 -1.42
CA THR A 62 1.16 -15.12 -1.47
C THR A 62 2.33 -15.06 -2.46
N ALA A 63 2.77 -16.19 -3.01
CA ALA A 63 3.86 -16.25 -3.99
C ALA A 63 3.58 -15.37 -5.22
N LYS A 64 2.33 -15.35 -5.71
CA LYS A 64 1.92 -14.53 -6.87
C LYS A 64 2.04 -13.02 -6.65
N HIS A 65 1.95 -12.58 -5.40
CA HIS A 65 1.92 -11.17 -5.02
C HIS A 65 3.21 -10.72 -4.32
N ASN A 66 4.27 -11.54 -4.36
CA ASN A 66 5.55 -11.31 -3.69
C ASN A 66 5.39 -10.80 -2.23
N THR A 67 4.41 -11.34 -1.53
CA THR A 67 4.03 -10.87 -0.19
C THR A 67 4.33 -11.95 0.85
N LYS A 68 4.73 -11.55 2.06
CA LYS A 68 4.94 -12.47 3.18
C LYS A 68 3.61 -13.08 3.64
N TYR A 69 3.56 -14.41 3.85
CA TYR A 69 2.33 -15.11 4.26
C TYR A 69 1.74 -14.59 5.57
N GLN A 70 2.56 -14.09 6.50
CA GLN A 70 2.09 -13.47 7.76
C GLN A 70 1.21 -12.25 7.51
N ARG A 71 1.49 -11.48 6.44
CA ARG A 71 0.69 -10.31 6.06
C ARG A 71 -0.69 -10.72 5.55
N LEU A 72 -0.79 -11.85 4.84
CA LEU A 72 -2.07 -12.42 4.43
C LEU A 72 -2.89 -12.85 5.65
N ILE A 73 -2.30 -13.60 6.59
CA ILE A 73 -2.97 -14.00 7.83
C ILE A 73 -3.54 -12.78 8.56
N LYS A 74 -2.72 -11.73 8.72
CA LYS A 74 -3.14 -10.49 9.37
C LYS A 74 -4.32 -9.83 8.63
N SER A 75 -4.27 -9.75 7.30
CA SER A 75 -5.33 -9.13 6.51
C SER A 75 -6.66 -9.86 6.67
N ILE A 76 -6.64 -11.19 6.63
CA ILE A 76 -7.82 -12.04 6.82
C ILE A 76 -8.42 -11.80 8.21
N LEU A 77 -7.58 -11.78 9.25
CA LEU A 77 -8.04 -11.52 10.62
C LEU A 77 -8.68 -10.12 10.75
N GLU A 78 -8.05 -9.09 10.19
CA GLU A 78 -8.59 -7.73 10.23
C GLU A 78 -9.93 -7.61 9.48
N GLU A 79 -10.06 -8.25 8.32
CA GLU A 79 -11.30 -8.25 7.52
C GLU A 79 -12.43 -8.99 8.23
N HIS A 80 -12.16 -10.17 8.77
CA HIS A 80 -13.18 -10.97 9.44
C HIS A 80 -13.58 -10.41 10.80
N VAL A 81 -12.65 -9.91 11.63
CA VAL A 81 -13.02 -9.36 12.94
C VAL A 81 -13.93 -8.14 12.81
N VAL A 82 -13.69 -7.29 11.80
CA VAL A 82 -14.57 -6.15 11.51
C VAL A 82 -15.98 -6.60 11.17
N SER A 83 -16.17 -7.78 10.58
CA SER A 83 -17.52 -8.31 10.27
C SER A 83 -18.33 -8.76 11.49
N TYR A 84 -17.70 -8.92 12.66
CA TYR A 84 -18.36 -9.31 13.91
C TYR A 84 -18.69 -8.11 14.82
N LEU A 85 -18.35 -6.88 14.40
CA LEU A 85 -18.56 -5.63 15.14
C LEU A 85 -19.56 -4.75 14.38
#